data_AF-A0A920UIT1-F1
#
_entry.id   AF-A0A920UIT1-F1
#
_cell.length_a   1.000
_cell.length_b   1.000
_cell.length_c   1.000
_cell.angle_alpha   90.00
_cell.angle_beta   90.00
_cell.angle_gamma   90.00
#
_symmetry.space_group_name_H-M   'P 1'
#
loop_
_entity.id
_entity.type
_entity.pdbx_description
1 polymer ?
#
loop_
_entity_poly.entity_id
_entity_poly.type
_entity_poly.pdbx_seq_one_letter_code
_entity_poly.pdbx_strand_id
1 'polypeptide(L)'
;MNELIKVRKIVTHVENIYHEGGQARIEPIKKGAILIVLENPYAGEFVDEIVPMMDALKPVGLDAAEQLIKLIGGADKIQSYGKGSIVGEAGELEHGALWHVPGGYAMREALGGALAIVPSPRK
;
A
#
# COMPACT_ATOMS: atom_id res chain seq x y z
N MET A 1 12.67 8.02 -12.31
CA MET A 1 11.35 7.36 -12.37
C MET A 1 11.41 6.37 -13.52
N ASN A 2 11.11 5.09 -13.26
CA ASN A 2 11.12 4.03 -14.27
C ASN A 2 9.95 4.25 -15.25
N GLU A 3 10.11 3.91 -16.54
CA GLU A 3 9.07 4.10 -17.57
C GLU A 3 7.76 3.37 -17.22
N LEU A 4 7.86 2.25 -16.48
CA LEU A 4 6.73 1.44 -16.04
C LEU A 4 5.88 2.08 -14.94
N ILE A 5 6.40 3.07 -14.21
CA ILE A 5 5.73 3.64 -13.04
C ILE A 5 5.51 5.14 -13.24
N LYS A 6 4.30 5.49 -13.67
CA LYS A 6 3.86 6.87 -13.84
C LYS A 6 2.78 7.20 -12.83
N VAL A 7 3.16 7.86 -11.74
CA VAL A 7 2.23 8.23 -10.66
C VAL A 7 1.45 9.48 -11.08
N ARG A 8 0.12 9.37 -11.09
CA ARG A 8 -0.80 10.50 -11.34
C ARG A 8 -1.13 11.27 -10.06
N LYS A 9 -1.37 10.55 -8.95
CA LYS A 9 -1.64 11.17 -7.64
C LYS A 9 -1.30 10.23 -6.49
N ILE A 10 -1.00 10.83 -5.36
CA ILE A 10 -0.90 10.17 -4.05
C ILE A 10 -1.96 10.79 -3.14
N VAL A 11 -2.69 9.94 -2.42
CA VAL A 11 -3.68 10.35 -1.42
C VAL A 11 -3.23 9.82 -0.07
N THR A 12 -3.14 10.71 0.90
CA THR A 12 -2.84 10.38 2.29
C THR A 12 -4.11 10.52 3.10
N HIS A 13 -4.43 9.48 3.87
CA HIS A 13 -5.56 9.48 4.80
C HIS A 13 -5.07 9.15 6.20
N VAL A 14 -5.52 9.92 7.19
CA VAL A 14 -5.30 9.66 8.60
C VAL A 14 -6.63 9.82 9.32
N GLU A 15 -7.04 8.80 10.05
CA GLU A 15 -8.26 8.73 10.82
C GLU A 15 -7.91 8.62 12.31
N ASN A 16 -8.49 9.50 13.13
CA ASN A 16 -8.38 9.43 14.59
C ASN A 16 -9.75 9.04 15.16
N ILE A 17 -9.85 7.84 15.71
CA ILE A 17 -11.09 7.24 16.20
C ILE A 17 -11.12 7.33 17.72
N TYR A 18 -12.05 8.13 18.26
CA TYR A 18 -12.21 8.32 19.71
C TYR A 18 -13.17 7.32 20.34
N HIS A 19 -14.23 6.92 19.62
CA HIS A 19 -15.19 5.90 20.05
C HIS A 19 -15.93 5.30 18.85
N GLU A 20 -16.57 4.16 19.07
CA GLU A 20 -17.46 3.49 18.10
C GLU A 20 -18.64 2.88 18.89
N GLY A 21 -19.57 3.72 19.32
CA GLY A 21 -20.71 3.34 20.16
C GLY A 21 -20.45 3.18 21.67
N GLY A 22 -19.19 3.11 22.10
CA GLY A 22 -18.79 3.04 23.52
C GLY A 22 -18.27 4.36 24.11
N GLN A 23 -17.61 4.29 25.27
CA GLN A 23 -16.96 5.45 25.91
C GLN A 23 -15.79 5.96 25.07
N ALA A 24 -15.68 7.29 24.94
CA ALA A 24 -14.59 7.94 24.22
C ALA A 24 -13.24 7.81 24.94
N ARG A 25 -12.19 7.58 24.15
CA ARG A 25 -10.79 7.57 24.60
C ARG A 25 -10.24 8.99 24.70
N ILE A 26 -9.28 9.20 25.61
CA ILE A 26 -8.49 10.44 25.63
C ILE A 26 -7.50 10.44 24.46
N GLU A 27 -6.85 9.31 24.21
CA GLU A 27 -5.99 9.08 23.06
C GLU A 27 -6.73 8.25 21.99
N PRO A 28 -6.91 8.77 20.77
CA PRO A 28 -7.65 8.05 19.73
C PRO A 28 -6.86 6.86 19.19
N ILE A 29 -7.57 5.85 18.67
CA ILE A 29 -6.95 4.89 17.76
C ILE A 29 -6.67 5.63 16.46
N LYS A 30 -5.41 5.62 16.01
CA LYS A 30 -5.03 6.21 14.74
C LYS A 30 -4.93 5.13 13.66
N LYS A 31 -5.60 5.34 12.53
CA LYS A 31 -5.42 4.57 11.30
C LYS A 31 -4.90 5.48 10.20
N GLY A 32 -4.14 4.92 9.27
CA GLY A 32 -3.63 5.69 8.14
C GLY A 32 -3.51 4.82 6.90
N ALA A 33 -3.58 5.48 5.74
CA ALA A 33 -3.38 4.86 4.45
C ALA A 33 -2.69 5.83 3.49
N ILE A 34 -1.76 5.29 2.70
CA ILE A 34 -1.20 5.94 1.52
C ILE A 34 -1.75 5.20 0.30
N LEU A 35 -2.46 5.92 -0.57
CA LEU A 35 -3.02 5.39 -1.80
C LEU A 35 -2.28 6.03 -2.98
N ILE A 36 -1.81 5.19 -3.91
CA ILE A 36 -1.01 5.64 -5.05
C ILE A 36 -1.78 5.26 -6.31
N VAL A 37 -2.09 6.26 -7.12
CA VAL A 37 -2.75 6.05 -8.40
C VAL A 37 -1.73 6.25 -9.50
N LEU A 38 -1.50 5.19 -10.26
CA LEU A 38 -0.54 5.12 -11.35
C LEU A 38 -1.20 4.63 -12.64
N GLU A 39 -0.57 4.93 -13.77
CA GLU A 39 -0.93 4.39 -15.08
C GLU A 39 -0.65 2.88 -15.09
N ASN A 40 -1.61 2.08 -15.57
CA ASN A 40 -1.39 0.67 -15.87
C ASN A 40 -0.83 0.55 -17.30
N PRO A 41 0.45 0.17 -17.49
CA PRO A 41 1.04 0.06 -18.82
C PRO A 41 0.48 -1.11 -19.64
N TYR A 42 -0.24 -2.04 -19.00
CA TYR A 42 -0.81 -3.24 -19.61
C TYR A 42 -2.33 -3.15 -19.81
N ALA A 43 -2.91 -1.95 -19.74
CA ALA A 43 -4.35 -1.78 -19.87
C ALA A 43 -4.82 -1.94 -21.34
N GLY A 44 -5.87 -2.74 -21.54
CA GLY A 44 -6.53 -2.90 -22.84
C GLY A 44 -5.95 -4.00 -23.74
N GLU A 45 -4.90 -4.68 -23.29
CA GLU A 45 -4.26 -5.79 -24.01
C GLU A 45 -3.76 -6.86 -23.03
N PHE A 46 -3.65 -8.09 -23.53
CA PHE A 46 -3.04 -9.18 -22.79
C PHE A 46 -1.52 -9.14 -22.98
N VAL A 47 -0.78 -9.22 -21.87
CA VAL A 47 0.68 -9.17 -21.86
C VAL A 47 1.22 -10.36 -21.06
N ASP A 48 1.99 -11.23 -21.70
CA ASP A 48 2.55 -12.43 -21.06
C ASP A 48 3.52 -12.09 -19.91
N GLU A 49 4.36 -11.07 -20.10
CA GLU A 49 5.46 -10.74 -19.19
C GLU A 49 5.21 -9.44 -18.40
N ILE A 50 4.48 -9.54 -17.29
CA ILE A 50 4.13 -8.42 -16.40
C ILE A 50 5.01 -8.29 -15.15
N VAL A 51 5.85 -9.29 -14.88
CA VAL A 51 6.73 -9.37 -13.70
C VAL A 51 7.68 -8.17 -13.56
N PRO A 52 8.24 -7.55 -14.63
CA PRO A 52 9.12 -6.40 -14.49
C PRO A 52 8.50 -5.21 -13.73
N MET A 53 7.19 -5.01 -13.82
CA MET A 53 6.51 -3.95 -13.06
C MET A 53 6.51 -4.22 -11.55
N MET A 54 6.52 -5.49 -11.11
CA MET A 54 6.64 -5.83 -9.69
C MET A 54 7.94 -5.30 -9.09
N ASP A 55 9.07 -5.48 -9.78
CA ASP A 55 10.35 -4.94 -9.33
C ASP A 55 10.36 -3.41 -9.35
N ALA A 56 9.75 -2.81 -10.38
CA ALA A 56 9.61 -1.36 -10.49
C ALA A 56 8.76 -0.74 -9.36
N LEU A 57 7.82 -1.50 -8.80
CA LEU A 57 6.96 -1.08 -7.69
C LEU A 57 7.65 -1.14 -6.31
N LYS A 58 8.77 -1.87 -6.15
CA LYS A 58 9.48 -2.00 -4.86
C LYS A 58 9.82 -0.64 -4.20
N PRO A 59 10.49 0.31 -4.87
CA PRO A 59 10.80 1.60 -4.27
C PRO A 59 9.54 2.41 -3.91
N VAL A 60 8.46 2.27 -4.69
CA VAL A 60 7.17 2.93 -4.41
C VAL A 60 6.54 2.36 -3.13
N GLY A 61 6.58 1.04 -2.95
CA GLY A 61 6.10 0.40 -1.73
C GLY A 61 6.86 0.86 -0.49
N LEU A 62 8.20 0.97 -0.58
CA LEU A 62 9.05 1.39 0.53
C LEU A 62 8.78 2.83 0.94
N ASP A 63 8.78 3.76 -0.02
CA ASP A 63 8.48 5.17 0.21
C ASP A 63 7.10 5.36 0.87
N ALA A 64 6.08 4.64 0.38
CA ALA A 64 4.74 4.69 0.96
C ALA A 64 4.69 4.16 2.40
N ALA A 65 5.41 3.07 2.69
CA ALA A 65 5.48 2.49 4.04
C ALA A 65 6.17 3.45 5.02
N GLU A 66 7.31 4.03 4.64
CA GLU A 66 8.05 4.99 5.46
C GLU A 66 7.22 6.25 5.74
N GLN A 67 6.56 6.81 4.72
CA GLN A 67 5.66 7.94 4.88
C GLN A 67 4.50 7.61 5.84
N LEU A 68 3.87 6.45 5.68
CA LEU A 68 2.78 6.03 6.56
C LEU A 68 3.25 5.87 8.01
N ILE A 69 4.39 5.23 8.24
CA ILE A 69 4.98 5.05 9.58
C ILE A 69 5.21 6.42 10.23
N LYS A 70 5.78 7.38 9.50
CA LYS A 70 6.01 8.74 9.98
C LYS A 70 4.70 9.46 10.34
N LEU A 71 3.65 9.30 9.53
CA LEU A 71 2.34 9.92 9.78
C LEU A 71 1.63 9.34 11.01
N ILE A 72 1.77 8.04 11.25
CA ILE A 72 1.21 7.42 12.45
C ILE A 72 1.92 7.91 13.71
N GLY A 73 3.25 8.09 13.62
CA GLY A 73 4.07 8.66 14.68
C GLY A 73 5.31 7.84 15.03
N GLY A 74 5.76 6.95 14.15
CA GLY A 74 6.90 6.08 14.37
C GLY A 74 6.56 4.59 14.27
N ALA A 75 7.59 3.78 14.00
CA ALA A 75 7.43 2.32 13.83
C ALA A 75 6.96 1.64 15.13
N ASP A 76 7.37 2.16 16.29
CA ASP A 76 6.97 1.70 17.62
C ASP A 76 5.46 1.88 17.89
N LYS A 77 4.78 2.72 17.12
CA LYS A 77 3.33 2.95 17.23
C LYS A 77 2.50 2.03 16.34
N ILE A 78 3.13 1.27 15.44
CA ILE A 78 2.42 0.41 14.50
C ILE A 78 2.08 -0.92 15.15
N GLN A 79 0.79 -1.22 15.24
CA GLN A 79 0.27 -2.46 15.81
C GLN A 79 -0.46 -3.35 14.80
N SER A 80 -0.84 -2.78 13.66
CA SER A 80 -1.52 -3.49 12.57
C SER A 80 -1.18 -2.85 11.23
N TYR A 81 -1.27 -3.65 10.17
CA TYR A 81 -0.97 -3.21 8.82
C TYR A 81 -1.74 -4.03 7.80
N GLY A 82 -1.85 -3.49 6.58
CA GLY A 82 -2.48 -4.15 5.45
C GLY A 82 -2.08 -3.49 4.15
N LYS A 83 -2.23 -4.21 3.04
CA LYS A 83 -2.00 -3.70 1.69
C LYS A 83 -3.22 -4.01 0.83
N GLY A 84 -3.40 -3.30 -0.28
CA GLY A 84 -4.47 -3.61 -1.21
C GLY A 84 -4.17 -3.04 -2.58
N SER A 85 -4.82 -3.59 -3.59
CA SER A 85 -4.79 -3.07 -4.96
C SER A 85 -6.20 -3.07 -5.54
N ILE A 86 -6.46 -2.07 -6.38
CA ILE A 86 -7.67 -1.94 -7.18
C ILE A 86 -7.19 -1.70 -8.60
N VAL A 87 -7.57 -2.58 -9.53
CA VAL A 87 -7.22 -2.45 -10.95
C VAL A 87 -8.35 -1.74 -11.67
N GLY A 88 -8.02 -0.86 -12.62
CA GLY A 88 -9.02 -0.24 -13.49
C GLY A 88 -9.69 -1.28 -14.40
N GLU A 89 -10.88 -0.97 -14.90
CA GLU A 89 -11.74 -1.90 -15.67
C GLU A 89 -11.08 -2.44 -16.95
N ALA A 90 -10.10 -1.74 -17.50
CA ALA A 90 -9.34 -2.16 -18.68
C ALA A 90 -8.11 -3.02 -18.34
N GLY A 91 -7.88 -3.38 -17.07
CA GLY A 91 -6.79 -4.27 -16.66
C GLY A 91 -7.28 -5.63 -16.18
N GLU A 92 -6.33 -6.44 -15.72
CA GLU A 92 -6.56 -7.80 -15.24
C GLU A 92 -6.21 -7.92 -13.74
N LEU A 93 -6.78 -8.91 -13.05
CA LEU A 93 -6.54 -9.12 -11.60
C LEU A 93 -5.06 -9.38 -11.29
N GLU A 94 -4.35 -9.96 -12.24
CA GLU A 94 -2.93 -10.25 -12.25
C GLU A 94 -2.10 -8.97 -12.09
N HIS A 95 -2.52 -7.86 -12.71
CA HIS A 95 -1.86 -6.56 -12.54
C HIS A 95 -1.91 -6.09 -11.08
N GLY A 96 -3.04 -6.36 -10.39
CA GLY A 96 -3.18 -6.12 -8.97
C GLY A 96 -2.35 -7.07 -8.10
N ALA A 97 -2.08 -8.29 -8.57
CA ALA A 97 -1.29 -9.29 -7.86
C ALA A 97 0.20 -8.90 -7.77
N LEU A 98 0.70 -8.09 -8.72
CA LEU A 98 2.05 -7.52 -8.68
C LEU A 98 2.31 -6.71 -7.40
N TRP A 99 1.28 -6.23 -6.69
CA TRP A 99 1.44 -5.52 -5.42
C TRP A 99 1.80 -6.44 -4.24
N HIS A 100 1.71 -7.77 -4.40
CA HIS A 100 1.95 -8.69 -3.29
C HIS A 100 3.37 -8.59 -2.74
N VAL A 101 4.40 -8.62 -3.60
CA VAL A 101 5.80 -8.51 -3.15
C VAL A 101 6.14 -7.08 -2.73
N PRO A 102 5.92 -6.04 -3.55
CA PRO A 102 6.33 -4.67 -3.24
C PRO A 102 5.62 -4.12 -2.01
N GLY A 103 4.30 -4.25 -1.92
CA GLY A 103 3.54 -3.76 -0.76
C GLY A 103 3.73 -4.62 0.50
N GLY A 104 4.09 -5.89 0.35
CA GLY A 104 4.33 -6.81 1.46
C GLY A 104 5.69 -6.63 2.11
N TYR A 105 6.76 -6.75 1.30
CA TYR A 105 8.13 -6.69 1.80
C TYR A 105 8.49 -5.29 2.28
N ALA A 106 8.11 -4.24 1.54
CA ALA A 106 8.38 -2.86 1.94
C ALA A 106 7.91 -2.54 3.36
N MET A 107 6.67 -2.91 3.69
CA MET A 107 6.11 -2.62 5.00
C MET A 107 6.73 -3.47 6.10
N ARG A 108 7.05 -4.74 5.83
CA ARG A 108 7.73 -5.59 6.81
C ARG A 108 9.15 -5.12 7.09
N GLU A 109 9.87 -4.71 6.05
CA GLU A 109 11.22 -4.15 6.12
C GLU A 109 11.25 -2.84 6.90
N ALA A 110 10.36 -1.90 6.55
CA ALA A 110 10.25 -0.61 7.23
C ALA A 110 9.86 -0.72 8.72
N LEU A 111 9.26 -1.84 9.13
CA LEU A 111 8.93 -2.16 10.52
C LEU A 111 10.00 -3.00 11.23
N GLY A 112 11.21 -3.11 10.68
CA GLY A 112 12.32 -3.83 11.30
C GLY A 112 12.20 -5.36 11.21
N GLY A 113 11.54 -5.88 10.17
CA GLY A 113 11.46 -7.31 9.90
C GLY A 113 10.24 -7.99 10.53
N ALA A 114 9.07 -7.35 10.49
CA ALA A 114 7.84 -7.93 11.02
C ALA A 114 7.58 -9.36 10.48
N LEU A 115 7.27 -10.29 11.40
CA LEU A 115 7.14 -11.72 11.06
C LEU A 115 5.78 -12.08 10.46
N ALA A 116 4.71 -11.39 10.86
CA ALA A 116 3.37 -11.68 10.37
C ALA A 116 3.21 -11.32 8.89
N ILE A 117 2.36 -12.09 8.20
CA ILE A 117 2.04 -11.84 6.79
C ILE A 117 1.20 -10.56 6.66
N VAL A 118 1.49 -9.74 5.65
CA VAL A 118 0.69 -8.55 5.35
C VAL A 118 -0.62 -8.98 4.67
N PRO A 119 -1.79 -8.79 5.31
CA PRO A 119 -3.08 -9.15 4.71
C PRO A 119 -3.38 -8.27 3.49
N SER A 120 -4.04 -8.86 2.48
CA SER A 120 -4.28 -8.18 1.20
C SER A 120 -5.59 -8.60 0.52
N PRO A 121 -6.59 -7.70 0.43
CA PRO A 121 -7.61 -7.80 -0.60
C PRO A 121 -7.06 -7.32 -1.96
N ARG A 122 -7.66 -7.81 -3.04
CA ARG A 122 -7.49 -7.30 -4.41
C ARG A 122 -8.85 -7.23 -5.09
N LYS A 123 -9.05 -6.22 -5.93
CA LYS A 123 -10.27 -5.97 -6.70
C LYS A 123 -9.96 -5.51 -8.10
#